data_AF-A0A3C0DKF0-F1
#
_entry.id   AF-A0A3C0DKF0-F1
#
_cell.length_a   1.000
_cell.length_b   1.000
_cell.length_c   1.000
_cell.angle_alpha   90.00
_cell.angle_beta   90.00
_cell.angle_gamma   90.00
#
_symmetry.space_group_name_H-M   'P 1'
#
loop_
_entity.id
_entity.type
_entity.pdbx_description
1 polymer ?
#
loop_
_entity_poly.entity_id
_entity_poly.type
_entity_poly.pdbx_seq_one_letter_code
_entity_poly.pdbx_strand_id
1 'polypeptide(L)' 'ALDFLSRGKASIAVLQGDARGEAMVLMERIRNAPNLMELILRPISPALVVHTGPGLIGLVVCPHIAD' A
#
# COMPACT_ATOMS: atom_id res chain seq x y z
N ALA A 1 -5.13 11.09 1.77
CA ALA A 1 -5.18 9.63 1.46
C ALA A 1 -5.06 8.84 2.74
N LEU A 2 -3.95 8.89 3.49
CA LEU A 2 -3.79 8.17 4.77
C LEU A 2 -4.77 8.59 5.88
N ASP A 3 -5.57 9.63 5.67
CA ASP A 3 -6.58 10.12 6.61
C ASP A 3 -7.64 9.06 6.98
N PHE A 4 -7.80 7.98 6.20
CA PHE A 4 -8.64 6.85 6.60
C PHE A 4 -8.08 6.08 7.80
N LEU A 5 -6.75 6.03 7.96
CA LEU A 5 -6.10 5.47 9.17
C LEU A 5 -6.37 6.33 10.40
N SER A 6 -6.88 7.54 10.24
CA SER A 6 -7.29 8.40 11.36
C SER A 6 -8.73 8.11 11.79
N ARG A 7 -9.53 7.44 10.93
CA ARG A 7 -10.98 7.24 11.11
C ARG A 7 -11.35 5.82 11.56
N GLY A 8 -10.49 4.84 11.32
CA GLY A 8 -10.72 3.45 11.72
C GLY A 8 -9.51 2.56 11.42
N LYS A 9 -9.60 1.30 11.88
CA LYS A 9 -8.59 0.28 11.61
C LYS A 9 -8.55 -0.06 10.12
N ALA A 10 -7.35 -0.21 9.55
CA ALA A 10 -7.20 -0.65 8.17
C ALA A 10 -5.97 -1.54 7.97
N SER A 11 -6.07 -2.47 7.02
CA SER A 11 -4.92 -3.15 6.44
C SER A 11 -4.51 -2.45 5.15
N ILE A 12 -3.21 -2.39 4.88
CA ILE A 12 -2.65 -1.74 3.70
C ILE A 12 -1.77 -2.71 2.93
N ALA A 13 -1.90 -2.71 1.60
CA ALA A 13 -0.93 -3.32 0.70
C ALA A 13 -0.26 -2.24 -0.14
N VAL A 14 1.07 -2.21 -0.13
CA VAL A 14 1.88 -1.49 -1.09
C VAL A 14 2.19 -2.45 -2.24
N LEU A 15 1.82 -2.06 -3.46
CA LEU A 15 2.11 -2.82 -4.68
C LEU A 15 3.24 -2.13 -5.44
N GLN A 16 4.11 -2.88 -6.11
CA GLN A 16 5.17 -2.30 -6.94
C GLN A 16 5.29 -3.02 -8.28
N GLY A 17 5.79 -2.33 -9.31
CA GLY A 17 6.26 -2.93 -10.54
C GLY A 17 7.68 -2.46 -10.80
N ASP A 18 8.69 -3.25 -10.43
CA ASP A 18 10.11 -2.89 -10.53
C ASP A 18 10.53 -1.62 -9.75
N ALA A 19 9.83 -1.32 -8.66
CA ALA A 19 10.02 -0.11 -7.84
C ALA A 19 10.15 -0.43 -6.35
N ARG A 20 10.96 -1.45 -6.00
CA ARG A 20 11.03 -1.94 -4.61
C ARG A 20 11.55 -0.88 -3.63
N GLY A 21 12.56 -0.11 -4.03
CA GLY A 21 13.19 0.89 -3.15
C GLY A 21 12.21 1.99 -2.76
N GLU A 22 11.52 2.54 -3.74
CA GLU A 22 10.52 3.59 -3.58
C GLU A 22 9.31 3.08 -2.79
N ALA A 23 8.87 1.83 -3.04
CA ALA A 23 7.80 1.20 -2.29
C ALA A 23 8.16 1.00 -0.81
N MET A 24 9.41 0.67 -0.49
CA MET A 24 9.90 0.59 0.90
C MET A 24 9.89 1.95 1.60
N VAL A 25 10.26 3.03 0.89
CA VAL A 25 10.15 4.39 1.43
C VAL A 25 8.70 4.73 1.79
N LEU A 26 7.75 4.33 0.94
CA LEU A 26 6.32 4.51 1.24
C LEU A 26 5.88 3.66 2.44
N MET A 27 6.31 2.40 2.54
CA MET A 27 6.00 1.55 3.70
C MET A 27 6.45 2.17 5.02
N GLU A 28 7.66 2.73 5.08
CA GLU A 28 8.17 3.34 6.31
C GLU A 28 7.36 4.57 6.74
N ARG A 29 6.81 5.33 5.79
CA ARG A 29 5.88 6.42 6.11
C ARG A 29 4.55 5.92 6.68
N ILE A 30 4.13 4.70 6.33
CA ILE A 30 2.85 4.12 6.71
C ILE A 30 2.94 3.32 8.01
N ARG A 31 4.07 2.64 8.26
CA ARG A 31 4.26 1.69 9.36
C ARG A 31 3.91 2.26 10.75
N ASN A 32 4.10 3.55 10.95
CA ASN A 32 3.85 4.23 12.23
C ASN A 32 2.41 4.74 12.40
N ALA A 33 1.51 4.45 11.46
CA ALA A 33 0.13 4.90 11.56
C ALA A 33 -0.63 4.14 12.68
N PRO A 34 -1.35 4.87 13.56
CA PRO A 34 -1.87 4.31 14.82
C PRO A 34 -2.94 3.22 14.65
N ASN A 35 -3.70 3.24 13.55
CA ASN A 35 -4.77 2.27 13.29
C ASN A 35 -4.41 1.26 12.19
N LEU A 36 -3.12 1.10 11.90
CA LEU A 36 -2.64 0.10 10.95
C LEU A 36 -2.71 -1.30 11.57
N MET A 37 -3.43 -2.22 10.93
CA MET A 37 -3.53 -3.61 11.38
C MET A 37 -2.50 -4.50 10.69
N GLU A 38 -2.35 -4.33 9.39
CA GLU A 38 -1.41 -5.11 8.58
C GLU A 38 -0.84 -4.21 7.49
N LEU A 39 0.45 -4.41 7.18
CA LEU A 39 1.13 -3.72 6.09
C LEU A 39 1.98 -4.71 5.31
N ILE A 40 1.60 -4.97 4.06
CA ILE A 40 2.30 -5.89 3.17
C ILE A 40 2.87 -5.17 1.94
N LEU A 41 3.97 -5.70 1.41
CA LEU A 41 4.55 -5.29 0.12
C LEU A 41 4.49 -6.45 -0.86
N ARG A 42 3.93 -6.22 -2.04
CA ARG A 42 3.85 -7.23 -3.11
C ARG A 42 4.21 -6.65 -4.47
N PRO A 43 4.86 -7.42 -5.36
CA PRO A 43 4.94 -7.05 -6.77
C PRO A 43 3.56 -7.19 -7.42
N ILE A 44 3.30 -6.36 -8.41
CA ILE A 44 2.12 -6.42 -9.27
C ILE A 44 2.41 -7.31 -10.49
N SER A 45 1.36 -7.85 -11.12
CA SER A 45 1.54 -8.76 -12.25
C SER A 45 2.07 -8.04 -13.50
N PRO A 46 2.79 -8.74 -14.38
CA PRO A 46 3.26 -8.16 -15.66
C PRO A 46 2.12 -7.56 -16.50
N ALA A 47 0.91 -8.13 -16.41
CA ALA A 47 -0.27 -7.62 -17.12
C ALA A 47 -0.65 -6.19 -16.71
N LEU A 48 -0.38 -5.76 -15.48
CA LEU A 48 -0.61 -4.37 -15.06
C LEU A 48 0.59 -3.47 -15.38
N VAL A 49 1.80 -4.03 -15.37
CA VAL A 49 3.03 -3.29 -15.76
C VAL A 49 3.00 -2.88 -17.23
N VAL A 50 2.43 -3.66 -18.15
CA VAL A 50 2.34 -3.25 -19.58
C VAL A 50 1.50 -2.00 -19.81
N HIS A 51 0.58 -1.67 -18.89
CA HIS A 51 -0.27 -0.49 -18.98
C HIS A 51 0.28 0.71 -18.19
N THR A 52 1.06 0.45 -17.15
CA THR A 52 1.51 1.49 -16.20
C THR A 52 3.00 1.79 -16.31
N GLY A 53 3.77 0.92 -16.96
CA GLY A 53 5.22 0.96 -17.03
C GLY A 53 5.90 0.40 -15.78
N PRO A 54 7.20 0.05 -15.88
CA PRO A 54 8.05 -0.16 -14.72
C PRO A 54 8.17 1.14 -13.91
N GLY A 55 8.33 1.03 -12.60
CA GLY A 55 8.30 2.18 -11.69
C GLY A 55 6.95 2.39 -10.98
N LEU A 56 5.90 1.63 -11.31
CA LEU A 56 4.58 1.76 -10.65
C LEU A 56 4.70 1.47 -9.15
N ILE A 57 4.06 2.33 -8.34
CA ILE A 57 3.76 2.08 -6.93
C ILE A 57 2.25 2.21 -6.74
N GLY A 58 1.62 1.17 -6.19
CA GLY A 58 0.22 1.13 -5.85
C GLY A 58 0.00 1.12 -4.33
N LEU A 59 -1.14 1.66 -3.89
CA LEU A 59 -1.58 1.62 -2.50
C LEU A 59 -3.00 1.07 -2.45
N VAL A 60 -3.19 -0.05 -1.76
CA VAL A 60 -4.51 -0.63 -1.48
C VAL A 60 -4.83 -0.39 -0.03
N VAL A 61 -6.07 0.04 0.20
CA VAL A 61 -6.59 0.37 1.52
C VAL A 61 -7.78 -0.53 1.78
N CYS A 62 -7.69 -1.35 2.82
CA CYS A 62 -8.76 -2.24 3.26
C CYS A 62 -9.23 -1.80 4.66
N PRO A 63 -10.27 -0.95 4.75
CA PRO A 63 -10.86 -0.58 6.03
C PRO A 63 -11.47 -1.80 6.71
N HIS A 64 -11.29 -1.92 8.02
CA HIS A 64 -12.03 -2.85 8.85
C HIS A 64 -13.28 -2.12 9.36
N ILE A 65 -14.43 -2.45 8.79
CA ILE A 65 -15.72 -1.97 9.28
C ILE A 65 -16.12 -2.94 10.39
N ALA A 66 -16.13 -2.46 11.64
CA ALA A 66 -16.77 -3.17 12.72
C ALA A 66 -18.29 -2.98 12.58
N ASP A 67 -19.04 -4.06 12.78
CA ASP A 67 -20.51 -4.05 12.82
C ASP A 67 -21.05 -3.15 13.95
#